data_AF-A0A654ZUM5-F1
#
_entry.id   AF-A0A654ZUM5-F1
#
_cell.length_a   1.000
_cell.length_b   1.000
_cell.length_c   1.000
_cell.angle_alpha   90.00
_cell.angle_beta   90.00
_cell.angle_gamma   90.00
#
_symmetry.space_group_name_H-M   'P 1'
#
loop_
_entity.id
_entity.type
_entity.pdbx_description
1 polymer ?
#
loop_
_entity_poly.entity_id
_entity_poly.type
_entity_poly.pdbx_seq_one_letter_code
_entity_poly.pdbx_strand_id
1 'polypeptide(L)'
;MRGAGGSDLDTTRLMPAVTVVQPADQACTDWPVAAAEDDEARLQRLLAFVARQEPRLNWAVGVHADGTTVLVTDVAHGWIPPGIALPEGVRLLAPARRAGRAPELVGITTCCKTYTPGDSLRRAVDSTAPTSSVQPRALPAIAGLSVELGIATQRHDGLPKIVHAMATAAGNGAAAEEVDLLRVHVDTALHHVLAQYPRVDPALLLNCMLLAATERSVTGDPIAANYHFAWFRELDSRR
;
A
#
# COMPACT_ATOMS: atom_id res chain seq x y z
N MET A 1 83.22 10.43 -37.94
CA MET A 1 83.71 11.81 -37.67
C MET A 1 82.68 12.75 -38.25
N ARG A 2 81.80 13.35 -37.43
CA ARG A 2 81.98 14.69 -36.81
C ARG A 2 82.42 15.72 -37.85
N GLY A 3 81.68 16.79 -38.14
CA GLY A 3 80.46 17.32 -37.52
C GLY A 3 80.24 18.77 -38.00
N ALA A 4 79.16 19.39 -37.48
CA ALA A 4 78.90 20.82 -37.33
C ALA A 4 78.97 21.71 -38.59
N GLY A 5 78.11 22.69 -38.83
CA GLY A 5 77.09 23.37 -38.05
C GLY A 5 76.65 24.59 -38.88
N GLY A 6 75.55 25.23 -38.52
CA GLY A 6 75.12 26.44 -39.23
C GLY A 6 73.70 26.82 -38.86
N SER A 7 73.60 27.75 -37.91
CA SER A 7 72.39 28.50 -37.58
C SER A 7 71.89 29.31 -38.76
N ASP A 8 70.58 29.38 -38.97
CA ASP A 8 69.98 30.62 -39.42
C ASP A 8 68.56 30.76 -38.88
N LEU A 9 68.26 31.96 -38.37
CA LEU A 9 66.99 32.31 -37.76
C LEU A 9 66.10 32.99 -38.80
N ASP A 10 64.82 32.69 -38.64
CA ASP A 10 63.67 33.50 -39.03
C ASP A 10 63.09 33.29 -40.44
N THR A 11 62.04 32.46 -40.49
CA THR A 11 60.97 32.59 -41.49
C THR A 11 59.64 32.25 -40.83
N THR A 12 58.86 33.31 -40.59
CA THR A 12 57.46 33.24 -40.21
C THR A 12 56.64 32.51 -41.28
N ARG A 13 55.99 31.39 -40.92
CA ARG A 13 54.59 31.04 -41.25
C ARG A 13 54.28 29.54 -41.06
N LEU A 14 53.21 29.28 -40.31
CA LEU A 14 52.01 28.51 -40.64
C LEU A 14 51.52 27.78 -39.39
N MET A 15 50.27 28.07 -39.00
CA MET A 15 49.59 27.41 -37.89
C MET A 15 49.57 25.89 -38.10
N PRO A 16 49.90 25.07 -37.09
CA PRO A 16 49.64 23.64 -37.19
C PRO A 16 48.13 23.41 -37.08
N ALA A 17 47.62 22.55 -37.95
CA ALA A 17 46.24 22.09 -37.93
C ALA A 17 45.88 21.57 -36.53
N VAL A 18 44.76 22.05 -35.99
CA VAL A 18 44.13 21.44 -34.81
C VAL A 18 43.84 19.99 -35.17
N THR A 19 44.62 19.08 -34.61
CA THR A 19 44.32 17.66 -34.62
C THR A 19 43.12 17.48 -33.70
N VAL A 20 41.94 17.27 -34.28
CA VAL A 20 40.78 16.82 -33.51
C VAL A 20 41.13 15.42 -33.02
N VAL A 21 41.54 15.32 -31.75
CA VAL A 21 41.64 14.05 -31.05
C VAL A 21 40.21 13.51 -30.95
N GLN A 22 39.90 12.51 -31.78
CA GLN A 22 38.69 11.72 -31.65
C GLN A 22 38.72 11.07 -30.25
N PRO A 23 37.78 11.37 -29.34
CA PRO A 23 37.73 10.64 -28.09
C PRO A 23 37.43 9.18 -28.41
N ALA A 24 38.28 8.29 -27.87
CA ALA A 24 38.15 6.86 -28.00
C ALA A 24 36.73 6.41 -27.61
N ASP A 25 36.19 5.47 -28.39
CA ASP A 25 34.95 4.76 -28.10
C ASP A 25 34.95 4.30 -26.64
N GLN A 26 34.24 5.04 -25.79
CA GLN A 26 33.88 4.57 -24.45
C GLN A 26 32.93 3.39 -24.66
N ALA A 27 33.51 2.19 -24.58
CA ALA A 27 32.77 0.95 -24.47
C ALA A 27 31.68 1.12 -23.41
N CYS A 28 30.43 1.04 -23.88
CA CYS A 28 29.26 1.04 -23.04
C CYS A 28 29.41 -0.11 -22.04
N THR A 29 29.72 0.21 -20.78
CA THR A 29 29.64 -0.76 -19.69
C THR A 29 28.18 -1.14 -19.55
N ASP A 30 27.84 -2.33 -20.07
CA ASP A 30 26.53 -2.96 -19.94
C ASP A 30 26.25 -3.15 -18.44
N TRP A 31 25.58 -2.18 -17.83
CA TRP A 31 24.97 -2.38 -16.52
C TRP A 31 23.85 -3.39 -16.74
N PRO A 32 23.72 -4.46 -15.94
CA PRO A 32 22.63 -5.40 -16.12
C PRO A 32 21.32 -4.63 -15.96
N VAL A 33 20.65 -4.36 -17.08
CA VAL A 33 19.26 -3.92 -17.09
C VAL A 33 18.50 -5.06 -16.45
N ALA A 34 18.00 -4.85 -15.23
CA ALA A 34 17.14 -5.81 -14.57
C ALA A 34 16.04 -6.18 -15.56
N ALA A 35 15.99 -7.45 -15.97
CA ALA A 35 14.96 -7.93 -16.88
C ALA A 35 13.61 -7.53 -16.29
N ALA A 36 12.75 -6.90 -17.11
CA ALA A 36 11.41 -6.54 -16.68
C ALA A 36 10.72 -7.78 -16.11
N GLU A 37 10.31 -7.70 -14.84
CA GLU A 37 9.59 -8.80 -14.22
C GLU A 37 8.28 -9.02 -14.97
N ASP A 38 8.00 -10.28 -15.28
CA ASP A 38 6.72 -10.67 -15.86
C ASP A 38 5.57 -10.25 -14.91
N ASP A 39 4.54 -9.59 -15.46
CA ASP A 39 3.41 -9.04 -14.69
C ASP A 39 2.74 -10.14 -13.85
N GLU A 40 2.68 -11.37 -14.38
CA GLU A 40 2.08 -12.51 -13.71
C GLU A 40 2.86 -12.91 -12.45
N ALA A 41 4.20 -12.94 -12.54
CA ALA A 41 5.08 -13.22 -11.41
C ALA A 41 4.99 -12.11 -10.35
N ARG A 42 4.97 -10.84 -10.77
CA ARG A 42 4.81 -9.70 -9.86
C ARG A 42 3.49 -9.80 -9.09
N LEU A 43 2.37 -9.98 -9.79
CA LEU A 43 1.04 -10.09 -9.18
C LEU A 43 0.96 -11.28 -8.22
N GLN A 44 1.55 -12.42 -8.56
CA GLN A 44 1.60 -13.58 -7.67
C GLN A 44 2.33 -13.26 -6.35
N ARG A 45 3.42 -12.49 -6.40
CA ARG A 45 4.16 -12.05 -5.19
C ARG A 45 3.33 -11.11 -4.33
N LEU A 46 2.69 -10.11 -4.94
CA LEU A 46 1.82 -9.15 -4.25
C LEU A 46 0.63 -9.87 -3.57
N LEU A 47 -0.02 -10.78 -4.30
CA LEU A 47 -1.12 -11.59 -3.77
C LEU A 47 -0.67 -12.45 -2.59
N ALA A 48 0.45 -13.16 -2.74
CA ALA A 48 0.98 -14.01 -1.68
C ALA A 48 1.41 -13.22 -0.44
N PHE A 49 1.86 -11.97 -0.60
CA PHE A 49 2.25 -11.10 0.52
C PHE A 49 1.07 -10.80 1.45
N VAL A 50 -0.12 -10.52 0.90
CA VAL A 50 -1.31 -10.20 1.72
C VAL A 50 -2.08 -11.45 2.13
N ALA A 51 -2.21 -12.45 1.25
CA ALA A 51 -2.93 -13.69 1.55
C ALA A 51 -2.23 -14.53 2.64
N ARG A 52 -0.90 -14.39 2.82
CA ARG A 52 -0.20 -15.02 3.95
C ARG A 52 -0.52 -14.37 5.30
N GLN A 53 -0.82 -13.07 5.32
CA GLN A 53 -1.14 -12.34 6.54
C GLN A 53 -2.56 -12.68 7.00
N GLU A 54 -3.50 -12.79 6.06
CA GLU A 54 -4.87 -13.21 6.36
C GLU A 54 -5.39 -14.21 5.31
N PRO A 55 -5.14 -15.52 5.52
CA PRO A 55 -5.52 -16.58 4.57
C PRO A 55 -7.00 -16.96 4.63
N ARG A 56 -7.79 -16.42 5.57
CA ARG A 56 -9.24 -16.70 5.65
C ARG A 56 -10.07 -15.90 4.66
N LEU A 57 -9.48 -14.93 3.98
CA LEU A 57 -10.16 -14.05 3.04
C LEU A 57 -9.89 -14.44 1.58
N ASN A 58 -10.87 -14.17 0.71
CA ASN A 58 -10.59 -14.10 -0.71
C ASN A 58 -9.80 -12.82 -1.01
N TRP A 59 -8.81 -12.94 -1.89
CA TRP A 59 -8.02 -11.81 -2.37
C TRP A 59 -7.97 -11.80 -3.90
N ALA A 60 -7.89 -10.62 -4.49
CA ALA A 60 -7.57 -10.47 -5.89
C ALA A 60 -6.64 -9.27 -6.09
N VAL A 61 -5.73 -9.40 -7.05
CA VAL A 61 -4.85 -8.33 -7.49
C VAL A 61 -4.78 -8.34 -9.01
N GLY A 62 -4.87 -7.17 -9.63
CA GLY A 62 -4.84 -7.09 -11.08
C GLY A 62 -4.30 -5.77 -11.60
N VAL A 63 -3.81 -5.81 -12.84
CA VAL A 63 -3.32 -4.64 -13.57
C VAL A 63 -4.43 -4.14 -14.49
N HIS A 64 -4.84 -2.90 -14.35
CA HIS A 64 -5.77 -2.25 -15.27
C HIS A 64 -5.08 -1.81 -16.56
N ALA A 65 -5.86 -1.49 -17.59
CA ALA A 65 -5.34 -1.05 -18.89
C ALA A 65 -4.49 0.23 -18.81
N ASP A 66 -4.64 1.05 -17.76
CA ASP A 66 -3.83 2.24 -17.49
C ASP A 66 -2.52 1.94 -16.74
N GLY A 67 -2.22 0.66 -16.48
CA GLY A 67 -1.07 0.20 -15.72
C GLY A 67 -1.24 0.21 -14.20
N THR A 68 -2.38 0.69 -13.68
CA THR A 68 -2.66 0.69 -12.24
C THR A 68 -2.78 -0.74 -11.72
N THR A 69 -2.00 -1.10 -10.70
CA THR A 69 -2.19 -2.36 -9.96
C THR A 69 -3.17 -2.14 -8.81
N VAL A 70 -4.31 -2.83 -8.82
CA VAL A 70 -5.35 -2.74 -7.78
C VAL A 70 -5.37 -4.02 -6.94
N LEU A 71 -5.45 -3.87 -5.62
CA LEU A 71 -5.58 -4.97 -4.66
C LEU A 71 -6.93 -4.88 -3.94
N VAL A 72 -7.63 -6.01 -3.83
CA VAL A 72 -8.94 -6.09 -3.18
C VAL A 72 -9.10 -7.35 -2.33
N THR A 73 -9.98 -7.25 -1.33
CA THR A 73 -10.66 -8.40 -0.71
C THR A 73 -12.17 -8.11 -0.69
N ASP A 74 -12.99 -9.17 -0.72
CA ASP A 74 -14.44 -9.08 -0.72
C ASP A 74 -15.07 -9.19 0.68
N VAL A 75 -14.28 -9.05 1.75
CA VAL A 75 -14.79 -9.05 3.14
C VAL A 75 -15.84 -7.97 3.39
N ALA A 76 -15.66 -6.79 2.77
CA ALA A 76 -16.58 -5.66 2.88
C ALA A 76 -16.37 -4.65 1.75
N HIS A 77 -16.96 -4.92 0.56
CA HIS A 77 -17.03 -3.98 -0.57
C HIS A 77 -15.68 -3.46 -1.13
N GLY A 78 -14.55 -4.08 -0.76
CA GLY A 78 -13.19 -3.61 -1.09
C GLY A 78 -12.41 -3.00 0.08
N TRP A 79 -13.00 -2.91 1.27
CA TRP A 79 -12.29 -2.51 2.48
C TRP A 79 -11.18 -3.51 2.83
N ILE A 80 -9.97 -3.01 3.11
CA ILE A 80 -8.87 -3.82 3.62
C ILE A 80 -8.82 -3.71 5.15
N PRO A 81 -8.95 -4.83 5.88
CA PRO A 81 -8.90 -4.85 7.34
C PRO A 81 -7.66 -4.19 7.96
N PRO A 82 -7.73 -3.73 9.22
CA PRO A 82 -6.53 -3.29 9.95
C PRO A 82 -5.55 -4.46 10.13
N GLY A 83 -4.29 -4.16 10.41
CA GLY A 83 -3.25 -5.18 10.65
C GLY A 83 -2.67 -5.81 9.37
N ILE A 84 -3.29 -5.60 8.21
CA ILE A 84 -2.73 -6.03 6.91
C ILE A 84 -1.73 -4.99 6.41
N ALA A 85 -0.46 -5.39 6.33
CA ALA A 85 0.60 -4.69 5.63
C ALA A 85 0.33 -4.73 4.12
N LEU A 86 0.46 -3.58 3.47
CA LEU A 86 0.13 -3.40 2.06
C LEU A 86 1.40 -3.20 1.23
N PRO A 87 1.57 -3.91 0.10
CA PRO A 87 2.69 -3.66 -0.78
C PRO A 87 2.70 -2.22 -1.30
N GLU A 88 3.88 -1.63 -1.42
CA GLU A 88 4.05 -0.35 -2.10
C GLU A 88 3.59 -0.42 -3.57
N GLY A 89 3.03 0.68 -4.06
CA GLY A 89 2.61 0.82 -5.46
C GLY A 89 1.25 0.20 -5.82
N VAL A 90 0.59 -0.52 -4.90
CA VAL A 90 -0.81 -0.96 -5.12
C VAL A 90 -1.78 0.18 -4.83
N ARG A 91 -2.91 0.18 -5.54
CA ARG A 91 -4.06 1.04 -5.27
C ARG A 91 -5.17 0.22 -4.61
N LEU A 92 -5.84 0.81 -3.61
CA LEU A 92 -7.05 0.26 -3.03
C LEU A 92 -8.29 0.89 -3.65
N LEU A 93 -9.43 0.19 -3.58
CA LEU A 93 -10.70 0.79 -3.95
C LEU A 93 -11.05 1.93 -2.97
N ALA A 94 -11.57 3.04 -3.52
CA ALA A 94 -12.15 4.09 -2.69
C ALA A 94 -13.38 3.58 -1.94
N PRO A 95 -13.73 4.15 -0.77
CA PRO A 95 -14.96 3.83 -0.07
C PRO A 95 -16.18 3.94 -0.99
N ALA A 96 -16.89 2.84 -1.18
CA ALA A 96 -18.19 2.77 -1.83
C ALA A 96 -18.83 1.42 -1.54
N ARG A 97 -20.17 1.35 -1.54
CA ARG A 97 -20.87 0.06 -1.54
C ARG A 97 -20.72 -0.61 -2.90
N ARG A 98 -20.26 -1.86 -2.91
CA ARG A 98 -20.09 -2.69 -4.11
C ARG A 98 -20.54 -4.12 -3.83
N ALA A 99 -21.31 -4.71 -4.73
CA ALA A 99 -21.61 -6.13 -4.65
C ALA A 99 -20.50 -6.93 -5.35
N GLY A 100 -20.40 -8.21 -5.00
CA GLY A 100 -19.57 -9.16 -5.71
C GLY A 100 -18.37 -9.70 -4.93
N ARG A 101 -17.74 -10.71 -5.53
CA ARG A 101 -16.55 -11.39 -5.01
C ARG A 101 -15.27 -10.66 -5.42
N ALA A 102 -14.13 -11.06 -4.85
CA ALA A 102 -12.85 -10.38 -5.10
C ALA A 102 -12.51 -10.18 -6.60
N PRO A 103 -12.73 -11.16 -7.51
CA PRO A 103 -12.48 -10.97 -8.94
C PRO A 103 -13.43 -9.97 -9.61
N GLU A 104 -14.65 -9.83 -9.10
CA GLU A 104 -15.63 -8.85 -9.62
C GLU A 104 -15.30 -7.44 -9.11
N LEU A 105 -14.80 -7.32 -7.88
CA LEU A 105 -14.39 -6.05 -7.29
C LEU A 105 -13.14 -5.45 -7.95
N VAL A 106 -12.17 -6.29 -8.38
CA VAL A 106 -10.99 -5.79 -9.11
C VAL A 106 -11.36 -5.29 -10.51
N GLY A 107 -12.44 -5.80 -11.10
CA GLY A 107 -12.97 -5.33 -12.38
C GLY A 107 -12.15 -5.80 -13.59
N ILE A 108 -12.23 -5.03 -14.69
CA ILE A 108 -11.58 -5.39 -15.96
C ILE A 108 -10.09 -5.06 -15.89
N THR A 109 -9.26 -6.09 -16.07
CA THR A 109 -7.79 -6.05 -15.94
C THR A 109 -7.12 -6.74 -17.11
N THR A 110 -5.91 -6.32 -17.48
CA THR A 110 -5.05 -6.98 -18.48
C THR A 110 -4.41 -8.25 -17.95
N CYS A 111 -4.10 -8.30 -16.64
CA CYS A 111 -3.64 -9.48 -15.91
C CYS A 111 -4.25 -9.49 -14.51
N CYS A 112 -4.65 -10.66 -14.01
CA CYS A 112 -5.28 -10.81 -12.69
C CYS A 112 -4.84 -12.11 -12.02
N LYS A 113 -4.65 -12.05 -10.69
CA LYS A 113 -4.42 -13.20 -9.82
C LYS A 113 -5.39 -13.15 -8.66
N THR A 114 -5.92 -14.31 -8.31
CA THR A 114 -6.90 -14.48 -7.24
C THR A 114 -6.44 -15.54 -6.26
N TYR A 115 -6.86 -15.40 -5.01
CA TYR A 115 -6.66 -16.36 -3.94
C TYR A 115 -8.00 -16.63 -3.26
N THR A 116 -8.29 -17.90 -3.06
CA THR A 116 -9.38 -18.41 -2.22
C THR A 116 -8.79 -19.10 -0.99
N PRO A 117 -9.43 -19.04 0.18
CA PRO A 117 -8.96 -19.74 1.37
C PRO A 117 -8.63 -21.22 1.09
N GLY A 118 -7.39 -21.60 1.40
CA GLY A 118 -6.87 -22.95 1.15
C GLY A 118 -5.99 -23.07 -0.11
N ASP A 119 -5.99 -22.07 -1.01
CA ASP A 119 -5.12 -22.09 -2.17
C ASP A 119 -3.64 -22.10 -1.77
N SER A 120 -2.83 -22.80 -2.56
CA SER A 120 -1.39 -22.91 -2.29
C SER A 120 -0.66 -21.62 -2.69
N LEU A 121 -0.14 -20.90 -1.68
CA LEU A 121 0.72 -19.73 -1.89
C LEU A 121 2.16 -20.19 -2.12
N ARG A 122 2.47 -20.63 -3.35
CA ARG A 122 3.83 -21.03 -3.73
C ARG A 122 4.78 -19.85 -3.48
N ARG A 123 5.89 -20.09 -2.77
CA ARG A 123 6.97 -19.11 -2.65
C ARG A 123 7.70 -19.07 -3.99
N ALA A 124 7.75 -17.90 -4.63
CA ALA A 124 8.66 -17.73 -5.76
C ALA A 124 10.08 -17.92 -5.22
N VAL A 125 10.81 -18.88 -5.81
CA VAL A 125 12.21 -19.12 -5.48
C VAL A 125 12.97 -17.86 -5.94
N ASP A 126 13.77 -17.28 -5.06
CA ASP A 126 14.64 -16.12 -5.34
C ASP A 126 13.98 -14.75 -5.59
N SER A 127 12.75 -14.52 -5.13
CA SER A 127 12.15 -13.19 -5.20
C SER A 127 12.22 -12.42 -3.88
N THR A 128 12.62 -11.14 -3.93
CA THR A 128 12.54 -10.22 -2.79
C THR A 128 11.07 -10.05 -2.34
N ALA A 129 10.84 -9.97 -1.03
CA ALA A 129 9.51 -9.67 -0.51
C ALA A 129 9.11 -8.24 -0.88
N PRO A 130 7.83 -7.97 -1.21
CA PRO A 130 7.36 -6.60 -1.42
C PRO A 130 7.61 -5.70 -0.21
N THR A 131 8.03 -4.47 -0.45
CA THR A 131 8.13 -3.43 0.59
C THR A 131 6.73 -3.03 1.05
N SER A 132 6.50 -2.94 2.36
CA SER A 132 5.23 -2.49 2.92
C SER A 132 5.14 -0.96 2.94
N SER A 133 3.97 -0.40 2.67
CA SER A 133 3.70 1.04 2.74
C SER A 133 2.28 1.31 3.27
N VAL A 134 2.12 2.42 4.01
CA VAL A 134 0.79 2.93 4.42
C VAL A 134 0.11 3.71 3.29
N GLN A 135 0.88 4.17 2.30
CA GLN A 135 0.42 5.04 1.22
C GLN A 135 -0.78 4.51 0.42
N PRO A 136 -0.95 3.19 0.17
CA PRO A 136 -2.15 2.68 -0.49
C PRO A 136 -3.47 2.99 0.22
N ARG A 137 -3.43 3.29 1.53
CA ARG A 137 -4.61 3.72 2.32
C ARG A 137 -4.91 5.21 2.18
N ALA A 138 -4.07 6.00 1.51
CA ALA A 138 -4.28 7.43 1.36
C ALA A 138 -5.60 7.75 0.64
N LEU A 139 -6.40 8.61 1.28
CA LEU A 139 -7.68 9.11 0.80
C LEU A 139 -7.76 10.62 1.08
N PRO A 140 -8.70 11.37 0.47
CA PRO A 140 -8.96 12.75 0.85
C PRO A 140 -9.15 12.89 2.36
N ALA A 141 -8.52 13.89 2.95
CA ALA A 141 -8.54 14.11 4.39
C ALA A 141 -9.94 14.53 4.86
N ILE A 142 -10.42 13.91 5.93
CA ILE A 142 -11.65 14.29 6.61
C ILE A 142 -11.34 15.43 7.58
N ALA A 143 -11.96 16.59 7.32
CA ALA A 143 -11.85 17.74 8.19
C ALA A 143 -12.38 17.40 9.60
N GLY A 144 -11.61 17.74 10.64
CA GLY A 144 -12.01 17.49 12.02
C GLY A 144 -12.14 16.01 12.38
N LEU A 145 -11.31 15.12 11.80
CA LEU A 145 -11.39 13.67 11.98
C LEU A 145 -11.62 13.23 13.44
N SER A 146 -10.89 13.78 14.42
CA SER A 146 -11.05 13.41 15.84
C SER A 146 -12.43 13.78 16.40
N VAL A 147 -12.98 14.93 15.99
CA VAL A 147 -14.33 15.35 16.39
C VAL A 147 -15.38 14.43 15.80
N GLU A 148 -15.27 14.15 14.50
CA GLU A 148 -16.19 13.26 13.79
C GLU A 148 -16.13 11.82 14.35
N LEU A 149 -14.94 11.33 14.69
CA LEU A 149 -14.76 10.04 15.37
C LEU A 149 -15.42 10.02 16.75
N GLY A 150 -15.24 11.06 17.55
CA GLY A 150 -15.89 11.20 18.85
C GLY A 150 -17.42 11.12 18.74
N ILE A 151 -18.00 11.84 17.77
CA ILE A 151 -19.45 11.81 17.51
C ILE A 151 -19.91 10.43 17.04
N ALA A 152 -19.19 9.83 16.08
CA ALA A 152 -19.58 8.54 15.50
C ALA A 152 -19.55 7.40 16.53
N THR A 153 -18.48 7.35 17.35
CA THR A 153 -18.36 6.31 18.37
C THR A 153 -19.47 6.41 19.42
N GLN A 154 -19.95 7.60 19.78
CA GLN A 154 -21.06 7.75 20.73
C GLN A 154 -22.42 7.28 20.20
N ARG A 155 -22.60 7.22 18.88
CA ARG A 155 -23.87 6.81 18.25
C ARG A 155 -23.98 5.31 17.99
N HIS A 156 -22.85 4.60 17.99
CA HIS A 156 -22.81 3.17 17.70
C HIS A 156 -22.73 2.36 18.99
N ASP A 157 -23.75 1.55 19.23
CA ASP A 157 -23.82 0.62 20.34
C ASP A 157 -22.82 -0.53 20.16
N GLY A 158 -22.41 -1.15 21.28
CA GLY A 158 -21.53 -2.32 21.28
C GLY A 158 -20.03 -2.01 21.19
N LEU A 159 -19.65 -0.72 21.15
CA LEU A 159 -18.26 -0.32 21.33
C LEU A 159 -17.84 -0.38 22.81
N PRO A 160 -16.60 -0.81 23.11
CA PRO A 160 -16.05 -0.71 24.45
C PRO A 160 -15.99 0.73 24.94
N LYS A 161 -16.30 0.97 26.22
CA LYS A 161 -16.35 2.34 26.80
C LYS A 161 -15.07 3.15 26.59
N ILE A 162 -13.92 2.49 26.62
CA ILE A 162 -12.60 3.11 26.42
C ILE A 162 -12.50 3.81 25.06
N VAL A 163 -13.18 3.29 24.03
CA VAL A 163 -13.15 3.83 22.66
C VAL A 163 -13.77 5.22 22.61
N HIS A 164 -14.90 5.44 23.30
CA HIS A 164 -15.56 6.75 23.32
C HIS A 164 -14.65 7.82 23.92
N ALA A 165 -13.98 7.49 25.04
CA ALA A 165 -13.03 8.39 25.68
C ALA A 165 -11.85 8.70 24.74
N MET A 166 -11.23 7.67 24.19
CA MET A 166 -10.05 7.80 23.32
C MET A 166 -10.34 8.53 22.00
N ALA A 167 -11.51 8.32 21.40
CA ALA A 167 -11.92 9.02 20.17
C ALA A 167 -12.01 10.54 20.36
N THR A 168 -12.44 10.98 21.55
CA THR A 168 -12.54 12.40 21.89
C THR A 168 -11.24 13.02 22.39
N ALA A 169 -10.26 12.21 22.78
CA ALA A 169 -9.03 12.67 23.43
C ALA A 169 -8.04 13.40 22.51
N ALA A 170 -8.35 13.56 21.22
CA ALA A 170 -7.65 14.42 20.25
C ALA A 170 -6.13 14.49 20.43
N GLY A 171 -5.40 13.41 20.12
CA GLY A 171 -3.93 13.43 20.08
C GLY A 171 -3.23 13.66 21.42
N ASN A 172 -3.96 13.76 22.53
CA ASN A 172 -3.38 13.72 23.86
C ASN A 172 -3.01 12.27 24.12
N GLY A 173 -1.76 11.92 23.82
CA GLY A 173 -1.25 10.54 23.81
C GLY A 173 -1.84 9.68 24.93
N ALA A 174 -2.58 8.65 24.53
CA ALA A 174 -3.12 7.68 25.46
C ALA A 174 -1.98 6.93 26.15
N ALA A 175 -2.22 6.45 27.38
CA ALA A 175 -1.25 5.61 28.05
C ALA A 175 -0.99 4.34 27.24
N ALA A 176 0.23 3.80 27.30
CA ALA A 176 0.60 2.62 26.52
C ALA A 176 -0.34 1.44 26.80
N GLU A 177 -0.75 1.27 28.06
CA GLU A 177 -1.69 0.24 28.50
C GLU A 177 -3.09 0.41 27.87
N GLU A 178 -3.55 1.65 27.69
CA GLU A 178 -4.83 1.95 27.05
C GLU A 178 -4.78 1.66 25.55
N VAL A 179 -3.66 1.96 24.90
CA VAL A 179 -3.42 1.63 23.49
C VAL A 179 -3.39 0.11 23.29
N ASP A 180 -2.73 -0.63 24.18
CA ASP A 180 -2.69 -2.09 24.11
C ASP A 180 -4.08 -2.72 24.32
N LEU A 181 -4.86 -2.21 25.28
CA LEU A 181 -6.24 -2.65 25.46
C LEU A 181 -7.10 -2.35 24.22
N LEU A 182 -6.92 -1.18 23.60
CA LEU A 182 -7.61 -0.82 22.36
C LEU A 182 -7.24 -1.77 21.21
N ARG A 183 -5.98 -2.15 21.07
CA ARG A 183 -5.53 -3.13 20.07
C ARG A 183 -6.17 -4.49 20.27
N VAL A 184 -6.27 -4.97 21.51
CA VAL A 184 -7.00 -6.21 21.83
C VAL A 184 -8.45 -6.13 21.36
N HIS A 185 -9.11 -4.98 21.54
CA HIS A 185 -10.48 -4.79 21.04
C HIS A 185 -10.57 -4.76 19.51
N VAL A 186 -9.61 -4.13 18.82
CA VAL A 186 -9.50 -4.18 17.35
C VAL A 186 -9.36 -5.64 16.88
N ASP A 187 -8.43 -6.38 17.46
CA ASP A 187 -8.15 -7.78 17.07
C ASP A 187 -9.35 -8.69 17.35
N THR A 188 -10.04 -8.48 18.47
CA THR A 188 -11.26 -9.23 18.82
C THR A 188 -12.39 -8.95 17.83
N ALA A 189 -12.62 -7.67 17.49
CA ALA A 189 -13.63 -7.30 16.52
C ALA A 189 -13.31 -7.86 15.13
N LEU A 190 -12.05 -7.74 14.69
CA LEU A 190 -11.58 -8.30 13.43
C LEU A 190 -11.74 -9.83 13.40
N HIS A 191 -11.39 -10.52 14.48
CA HIS A 191 -11.58 -11.96 14.58
C HIS A 191 -13.05 -12.34 14.38
N HIS A 192 -13.99 -11.64 15.02
CA HIS A 192 -15.41 -11.89 14.83
C HIS A 192 -15.88 -11.58 13.39
N VAL A 193 -15.40 -10.49 12.77
CA VAL A 193 -15.69 -10.18 11.36
C VAL A 193 -15.27 -11.34 10.46
N LEU A 194 -14.05 -11.85 10.65
CA LEU A 194 -13.51 -12.93 9.84
C LEU A 194 -14.18 -14.28 10.12
N ALA A 195 -14.67 -14.52 11.34
CA ALA A 195 -15.43 -15.72 11.68
C ALA A 195 -16.82 -15.75 11.02
N GLN A 196 -17.41 -14.59 10.72
CA GLN A 196 -18.71 -14.48 10.04
C GLN A 196 -18.60 -14.39 8.51
N TYR A 197 -17.41 -14.15 7.98
CA TYR A 197 -17.16 -14.08 6.55
C TYR A 197 -17.66 -15.37 5.84
N PRO A 198 -18.43 -15.28 4.74
CA PRO A 198 -18.68 -14.09 3.92
C PRO A 198 -19.93 -13.28 4.29
N ARG A 199 -20.66 -13.63 5.35
CA ARG A 199 -21.91 -12.96 5.78
C ARG A 199 -21.71 -12.24 7.11
N VAL A 200 -20.91 -11.18 7.07
CA VAL A 200 -20.58 -10.36 8.24
C VAL A 200 -21.80 -9.52 8.65
N ASP A 201 -22.12 -9.50 9.95
CA ASP A 201 -23.08 -8.56 10.53
C ASP A 201 -22.62 -7.11 10.26
N PRO A 202 -23.45 -6.28 9.60
CA PRO A 202 -23.13 -4.89 9.34
C PRO A 202 -22.82 -4.06 10.59
N ALA A 203 -23.42 -4.34 11.75
CA ALA A 203 -23.13 -3.58 12.97
C ALA A 203 -21.71 -3.89 13.49
N LEU A 204 -21.37 -5.17 13.56
CA LEU A 204 -20.02 -5.63 13.91
C LEU A 204 -18.95 -5.05 12.98
N LEU A 205 -19.21 -5.03 11.66
CA LEU A 205 -18.29 -4.47 10.67
C LEU A 205 -18.03 -2.98 10.91
N LEU A 206 -19.08 -2.18 11.10
CA LEU A 206 -18.97 -0.74 11.36
C LEU A 206 -18.21 -0.47 12.67
N ASN A 207 -18.50 -1.24 13.73
CA ASN A 207 -17.76 -1.16 14.98
C ASN A 207 -16.28 -1.50 14.81
N CYS A 208 -15.95 -2.51 14.01
CA CYS A 208 -14.56 -2.85 13.68
C CYS A 208 -13.83 -1.70 12.96
N MET A 209 -14.51 -0.99 12.04
CA MET A 209 -13.94 0.17 11.35
C MET A 209 -13.71 1.35 12.30
N LEU A 210 -14.65 1.63 13.21
CA LEU A 210 -14.49 2.68 14.22
C LEU A 210 -13.34 2.37 15.18
N LEU A 211 -13.27 1.14 15.69
CA LEU A 211 -12.16 0.67 16.52
C LEU A 211 -10.80 0.87 15.84
N ALA A 212 -10.69 0.44 14.58
CA ALA A 212 -9.48 0.60 13.78
C ALA A 212 -9.11 2.07 13.55
N ALA A 213 -10.10 2.93 13.27
CA ALA A 213 -9.88 4.35 13.08
C ALA A 213 -9.40 5.03 14.37
N THR A 214 -10.01 4.72 15.52
CA THR A 214 -9.61 5.22 16.83
C THR A 214 -8.20 4.76 17.19
N GLU A 215 -7.87 3.47 17.01
CA GLU A 215 -6.52 2.94 17.29
C GLU A 215 -5.45 3.68 16.48
N ARG A 216 -5.66 3.81 15.17
CA ARG A 216 -4.71 4.51 14.30
C ARG A 216 -4.59 6.00 14.64
N SER A 217 -5.69 6.63 15.06
CA SER A 217 -5.67 8.02 15.49
C SER A 217 -4.83 8.21 16.76
N VAL A 218 -4.90 7.30 17.74
CA VAL A 218 -4.14 7.43 19.00
C VAL A 218 -2.68 7.00 18.84
N THR A 219 -2.37 6.10 17.91
CA THR A 219 -0.98 5.67 17.62
C THR A 219 -0.24 6.60 16.65
N GLY A 220 -0.87 7.68 16.19
CA GLY A 220 -0.23 8.66 15.29
C GLY A 220 -0.13 8.22 13.82
N ASP A 221 -1.06 7.39 13.33
CA ASP A 221 -1.19 7.05 11.91
C ASP A 221 -2.46 7.71 11.32
N PRO A 222 -2.38 9.00 10.92
CA PRO A 222 -3.53 9.73 10.41
C PRO A 222 -4.03 9.19 9.07
N ILE A 223 -3.16 8.54 8.26
CA ILE A 223 -3.54 7.99 6.96
C ILE A 223 -4.47 6.79 7.17
N ALA A 224 -4.07 5.84 8.01
CA ALA A 224 -4.90 4.68 8.31
C ALA A 224 -6.15 5.07 9.10
N ALA A 225 -6.06 6.02 10.04
CA ALA A 225 -7.21 6.53 10.77
C ALA A 225 -8.27 7.11 9.81
N ASN A 226 -7.84 7.99 8.89
CA ASN A 226 -8.70 8.56 7.87
C ASN A 226 -9.30 7.49 6.95
N TYR A 227 -8.51 6.48 6.56
CA TYR A 227 -8.98 5.37 5.74
C TYR A 227 -10.12 4.59 6.37
N HIS A 228 -9.93 4.11 7.60
CA HIS A 228 -10.94 3.32 8.30
C HIS A 228 -12.20 4.13 8.57
N PHE A 229 -12.06 5.39 8.94
CA PHE A 229 -13.20 6.27 9.17
C PHE A 229 -13.96 6.62 7.87
N ALA A 230 -13.26 6.83 6.75
CA ALA A 230 -13.91 7.09 5.46
C ALA A 230 -14.77 5.90 5.00
N TRP A 231 -14.29 4.66 5.19
CA TRP A 231 -15.08 3.45 4.94
C TRP A 231 -16.29 3.35 5.88
N PHE A 232 -16.11 3.62 7.17
CA PHE A 232 -17.22 3.69 8.11
C PHE A 232 -18.29 4.70 7.64
N ARG A 233 -17.91 5.94 7.34
CA ARG A 233 -18.85 7.00 6.92
C ARG A 233 -19.66 6.60 5.69
N GLU A 234 -19.01 6.02 4.69
CA GLU A 234 -19.67 5.58 3.47
C GLU A 234 -20.70 4.48 3.77
N LEU A 235 -20.33 3.48 4.59
CA LEU A 235 -21.20 2.35 4.90
C LEU A 235 -22.22 2.61 6.01
N ASP A 236 -22.08 3.69 6.77
CA ASP A 236 -23.04 4.12 7.79
C ASP A 236 -24.11 5.05 7.21
N SER A 237 -23.74 5.91 6.24
CA SER A 237 -24.59 6.98 5.69
C SER A 237 -25.94 6.58 5.05
N ARG A 238 -26.22 5.29 4.88
CA ARG A 238 -27.43 4.78 4.20
C ARG A 238 -28.03 3.54 4.87
N ARG A 239 -28.09 3.52 6.21
CA ARG A 239 -28.99 2.59 6.91
C ARG A 239 -30.44 3.05 6.80
#